data_AF-A0A7C0Z3P8-F1
#
_entry.id   AF-A0A7C0Z3P8-F1
#
_cell.length_a   1.000
_cell.length_b   1.000
_cell.length_c   1.000
_cell.angle_alpha   90.00
_cell.angle_beta   90.00
_cell.angle_gamma   90.00
#
_symmetry.space_group_name_H-M   'P 1'
#
loop_
_entity.id
_entity.type
_entity.pdbx_description
1 polymer ?
#
loop_
_entity_poly.entity_id
_entity_poly.type
_entity_poly.pdbx_seq_one_letter_code
_entity_poly.pdbx_strand_id
1 'polypeptide(L)'
;MRKLVKIGVALSLATVLMITTFMVVSFVSADIAPGNRYRFRTTHGEAQILVDGQWENVSASLEFVMDVSVIGMRTIGLDVVEGTLTIGEQSYSLNGFGAFGLSGRRRAILCGDAGETAQYVLHAFYGRKFPMGSISTAICGVINGEDIYAVFWIDGLTVREA
;
A
#
# COMPACT_ATOMS: atom_id res chain seq x y z
N MET A 1 -0.50 -62.35 -11.83
CA MET A 1 -0.12 -60.97 -12.21
C MET A 1 -1.28 -60.01 -11.94
N ARG A 2 -0.97 -58.76 -11.52
CA ARG A 2 -1.87 -57.60 -11.26
C ARG A 2 -2.53 -57.49 -9.87
N LYS A 3 -1.78 -57.06 -8.85
CA LYS A 3 -2.31 -56.32 -7.68
C LYS A 3 -1.35 -55.26 -7.09
N LEU A 4 -0.46 -54.66 -7.90
CA LEU A 4 0.54 -53.68 -7.39
C LEU A 4 0.37 -52.23 -7.90
N VAL A 5 -0.65 -51.93 -8.72
CA VAL A 5 -0.77 -50.59 -9.35
C VAL A 5 -1.70 -49.63 -8.58
N LYS A 6 -2.46 -50.08 -7.57
CA LYS A 6 -3.45 -49.22 -6.88
C LYS A 6 -2.93 -48.45 -5.66
N ILE A 7 -1.75 -48.78 -5.13
CA ILE A 7 -1.21 -48.14 -3.91
C ILE A 7 -0.38 -46.88 -4.24
N GLY A 8 0.22 -46.80 -5.43
CA GLY A 8 1.03 -45.64 -5.84
C GLY A 8 0.22 -44.37 -6.09
N VAL A 9 -1.00 -44.48 -6.63
CA VAL A 9 -1.83 -43.30 -6.99
C VAL A 9 -2.44 -42.64 -5.74
N ALA A 10 -2.79 -43.43 -4.72
CA ALA A 10 -3.35 -42.90 -3.47
C ALA A 10 -2.30 -42.14 -2.65
N LEU A 11 -1.04 -42.60 -2.65
CA LEU A 11 0.06 -41.90 -1.98
C LEU A 11 0.41 -40.58 -2.68
N SER A 12 0.43 -40.56 -4.03
CA SER A 12 0.68 -39.33 -4.77
C SER A 12 -0.43 -38.29 -4.60
N LEU A 13 -1.71 -38.71 -4.52
CA LEU A 13 -2.81 -37.78 -4.31
C LEU A 13 -2.78 -37.18 -2.89
N ALA A 14 -2.48 -37.99 -1.87
CA ALA A 14 -2.33 -37.50 -0.49
C ALA A 14 -1.13 -36.55 -0.35
N THR A 15 -0.05 -36.79 -1.10
CA THR A 15 1.14 -35.92 -1.10
C THR A 15 0.87 -34.61 -1.84
N VAL A 16 0.17 -34.64 -2.99
CA VAL A 16 -0.27 -33.42 -3.68
C VAL A 16 -1.27 -32.64 -2.82
N LEU A 17 -2.19 -33.31 -2.13
CA LEU A 17 -3.12 -32.66 -1.21
C LEU A 17 -2.37 -32.00 -0.05
N MET A 18 -1.41 -32.69 0.57
CA MET A 18 -0.59 -32.11 1.64
C MET A 18 0.33 -30.99 1.15
N ILE A 19 0.82 -31.01 -0.09
CA ILE A 19 1.57 -29.89 -0.69
C ILE A 19 0.62 -28.70 -0.95
N THR A 20 -0.62 -28.94 -1.38
CA THR A 20 -1.62 -27.85 -1.45
C THR A 20 -1.95 -27.31 -0.06
N THR A 21 -2.09 -28.14 0.97
CA THR A 21 -2.34 -27.69 2.34
C THR A 21 -1.12 -27.00 2.97
N PHE A 22 0.11 -27.34 2.57
CA PHE A 22 1.33 -26.61 2.97
C PHE A 22 1.60 -25.35 2.12
N MET A 23 0.97 -25.21 0.95
CA MET A 23 0.87 -23.91 0.26
C MET A 23 -0.21 -23.03 0.88
N VAL A 24 -1.21 -23.65 1.52
CA VAL A 24 -2.09 -23.04 2.52
C VAL A 24 -1.43 -23.14 3.91
N VAL A 25 -0.13 -22.89 4.01
CA VAL A 25 0.43 -22.44 5.29
C VAL A 25 -0.36 -21.19 5.62
N SER A 26 -1.19 -21.31 6.65
CA SER A 26 -1.87 -20.25 7.36
C SER A 26 -0.83 -19.21 7.78
N PHE A 27 -0.49 -18.33 6.85
CA PHE A 27 -0.22 -16.96 7.21
C PHE A 27 -1.55 -16.45 7.69
N VAL A 28 -1.67 -16.23 9.00
CA VAL A 28 -2.70 -15.37 9.58
C VAL A 28 -2.39 -13.95 9.07
N SER A 29 -2.53 -13.70 7.76
CA SER A 29 -2.89 -12.38 7.27
C SER A 29 -4.37 -12.27 7.57
N ALA A 30 -4.80 -11.16 8.18
CA ALA A 30 -6.20 -10.78 8.10
C ALA A 30 -6.69 -11.04 6.66
N ASP A 31 -7.79 -11.76 6.49
CA ASP A 31 -8.33 -12.07 5.16
C ASP A 31 -8.65 -10.75 4.47
N ILE A 32 -7.73 -10.27 3.65
CA ILE A 32 -7.95 -9.08 2.85
C ILE A 32 -8.93 -9.51 1.77
N ALA A 33 -10.04 -8.79 1.66
CA ALA A 33 -11.05 -8.99 0.63
C ALA A 33 -11.33 -7.67 -0.09
N PRO A 34 -11.79 -7.71 -1.35
CA PRO A 34 -12.35 -6.53 -1.99
C PRO A 34 -13.44 -5.89 -1.13
N GLY A 35 -13.42 -4.56 -1.02
CA GLY A 35 -14.29 -3.77 -0.14
C GLY A 35 -13.78 -3.60 1.30
N ASN A 36 -12.69 -4.26 1.71
CA ASN A 36 -12.04 -3.93 2.97
C ASN A 36 -11.44 -2.52 2.90
N ARG A 37 -11.58 -1.76 3.99
CA ARG A 37 -11.07 -0.40 4.07
C ARG A 37 -9.99 -0.27 5.12
N TYR A 38 -8.95 0.46 4.77
CA TYR A 38 -7.82 0.71 5.66
C TYR A 38 -7.54 2.20 5.74
N ARG A 39 -7.49 2.72 6.96
CA ARG A 39 -7.06 4.09 7.24
C ARG A 39 -5.57 4.12 7.51
N PHE A 40 -4.90 5.05 6.85
CA PHE A 40 -3.49 5.33 6.91
C PHE A 40 -3.32 6.72 7.51
N ARG A 41 -2.47 6.85 8.52
CA ARG A 41 -2.13 8.14 9.11
C ARG A 41 -0.67 8.19 9.47
N THR A 42 -0.01 9.29 9.13
CA THR A 42 1.39 9.52 9.46
C THR A 42 1.55 10.35 10.74
N THR A 43 2.72 10.24 11.38
CA THR A 43 3.00 10.94 12.64
C THR A 43 4.05 12.02 12.50
N HIS A 44 4.98 11.89 11.55
CA HIS A 44 5.95 12.93 11.22
C HIS A 44 6.15 12.96 9.71
N GLY A 45 6.38 14.15 9.18
CA GLY A 45 6.75 14.32 7.79
C GLY A 45 7.32 15.69 7.52
N GLU A 46 8.16 15.73 6.51
CA GLU A 46 8.83 16.92 6.00
C GLU A 46 8.61 16.98 4.49
N ALA A 47 8.61 18.20 3.96
CA ALA A 47 8.59 18.45 2.54
C ALA A 47 9.58 19.55 2.17
N GLN A 48 10.06 19.47 0.95
CA GLN A 48 10.72 20.55 0.25
C GLN A 48 9.74 21.10 -0.79
N ILE A 49 9.42 22.39 -0.69
CA ILE A 49 8.58 23.11 -1.65
C ILE A 49 9.43 24.05 -2.50
N LEU A 50 9.10 24.21 -3.77
CA LEU A 50 9.73 25.17 -4.65
C LEU A 50 8.95 26.49 -4.64
N VAL A 51 9.53 27.53 -4.03
CA VAL A 51 8.95 28.87 -3.93
C VAL A 51 9.91 29.85 -4.61
N ASP A 52 9.42 30.60 -5.60
CA ASP A 52 10.23 31.59 -6.35
C ASP A 52 11.59 31.05 -6.84
N GLY A 53 11.63 29.77 -7.21
CA GLY A 53 12.84 29.10 -7.69
C GLY A 53 13.83 28.67 -6.60
N GLN A 54 13.47 28.77 -5.33
CA GLN A 54 14.25 28.29 -4.18
C GLN A 54 13.52 27.16 -3.45
N TRP A 55 14.28 26.24 -2.87
CA TRP A 55 13.73 25.14 -2.08
C TRP A 55 13.62 25.53 -0.61
N GLU A 56 12.42 25.39 -0.05
CA GLU A 56 12.13 25.65 1.35
C GLU A 56 11.67 24.37 2.06
N ASN A 57 12.12 24.16 3.30
CA ASN A 57 11.70 23.03 4.11
C ASN A 57 10.44 23.39 4.91
N VAL A 58 9.41 22.56 4.82
CA VAL A 58 8.15 22.69 5.55
C VAL A 58 7.74 21.35 6.16
N SER A 59 6.75 21.36 7.04
CA SER A 59 6.15 20.14 7.56
C SER A 59 5.28 19.44 6.50
N ALA A 60 5.11 18.13 6.64
CA ALA A 60 4.20 17.35 5.82
C ALA A 60 3.43 16.33 6.66
N SER A 61 2.16 16.11 6.35
CA SER A 61 1.37 15.03 6.94
C SER A 61 0.39 14.44 5.94
N LEU A 62 0.07 13.16 6.12
CA LEU A 62 -0.74 12.41 5.19
C LEU A 62 -1.72 11.53 5.98
N GLU A 63 -3.01 11.69 5.70
CA GLU A 63 -4.07 10.81 6.18
C GLU A 63 -4.92 10.39 4.99
N PHE A 64 -5.20 9.09 4.83
CA PHE A 64 -6.06 8.60 3.76
C PHE A 64 -6.69 7.26 4.09
N VAL A 65 -7.86 7.00 3.53
CA VAL A 65 -8.56 5.73 3.56
C VAL A 65 -8.49 5.12 2.18
N MET A 66 -8.04 3.86 2.12
CA MET A 66 -8.05 3.07 0.90
C MET A 66 -9.06 1.94 0.98
N ASP A 67 -9.78 1.74 -0.12
CA ASP A 67 -10.63 0.59 -0.37
C ASP A 67 -9.87 -0.44 -1.20
N VAL A 68 -9.94 -1.72 -0.81
CA VAL A 68 -9.38 -2.81 -1.61
C VAL A 68 -10.26 -3.04 -2.82
N SER A 69 -9.81 -2.64 -3.99
CA SER A 69 -10.60 -2.78 -5.23
C SER A 69 -10.39 -4.14 -5.89
N VAL A 70 -9.19 -4.71 -5.83
CA VAL A 70 -8.88 -6.02 -6.44
C VAL A 70 -7.76 -6.75 -5.72
N ILE A 71 -7.85 -8.08 -5.68
CA ILE A 71 -6.80 -8.96 -5.16
C ILE A 71 -6.28 -9.82 -6.31
N GLY A 72 -5.06 -9.50 -6.74
CA GLY A 72 -4.31 -10.28 -7.71
C GLY A 72 -3.36 -11.27 -7.05
N MET A 73 -2.81 -12.18 -7.85
CA MET A 73 -1.89 -13.23 -7.38
C MET A 73 -0.65 -12.68 -6.66
N ARG A 74 -0.22 -11.45 -6.97
CA ARG A 74 0.99 -10.82 -6.40
C ARG A 74 0.80 -9.36 -6.00
N THR A 75 -0.40 -8.84 -6.13
CA THR A 75 -0.69 -7.41 -5.96
C THR A 75 -2.08 -7.21 -5.38
N ILE A 76 -2.24 -6.18 -4.57
CA ILE A 76 -3.54 -5.71 -4.11
C ILE A 76 -3.75 -4.34 -4.74
N GLY A 77 -4.78 -4.21 -5.55
CA GLY A 77 -5.22 -2.92 -6.08
C GLY A 77 -6.08 -2.19 -5.06
N LEU A 78 -5.94 -0.88 -5.02
CA LEU A 78 -6.52 -0.02 -4.02
C LEU A 78 -7.01 1.26 -4.66
N ASP A 79 -8.14 1.75 -4.16
CA ASP A 79 -8.68 3.05 -4.51
C ASP A 79 -8.62 3.95 -3.28
N VAL A 80 -8.13 5.18 -3.46
CA VAL A 80 -8.15 6.21 -2.42
C VAL A 80 -9.55 6.81 -2.39
N VAL A 81 -10.30 6.48 -1.33
CA VAL A 81 -11.71 6.90 -1.19
C VAL A 81 -11.88 8.14 -0.32
N GLU A 82 -10.89 8.43 0.52
CA GLU A 82 -10.79 9.64 1.33
C GLU A 82 -9.30 9.91 1.54
N GLY A 83 -8.86 11.16 1.49
CA GLY A 83 -7.50 11.49 1.87
C GLY A 83 -7.20 12.96 1.87
N THR A 84 -6.19 13.31 2.65
CA THR A 84 -5.65 14.65 2.80
C THR A 84 -4.14 14.57 2.88
N LEU A 85 -3.45 15.27 1.98
CA LEU A 85 -2.03 15.60 2.09
C LEU A 85 -1.91 17.04 2.55
N THR A 86 -1.25 17.29 3.67
CA THR A 86 -0.94 18.64 4.13
C THR A 86 0.55 18.90 3.94
N ILE A 87 0.91 19.98 3.27
CA ILE A 87 2.28 20.45 3.04
C ILE A 87 2.36 21.90 3.54
N GLY A 88 3.13 22.13 4.60
CA GLY A 88 3.12 23.41 5.32
C GLY A 88 1.72 23.76 5.81
N GLU A 89 1.20 24.89 5.36
CA GLU A 89 -0.15 25.38 5.71
C GLU A 89 -1.23 24.94 4.70
N GLN A 90 -0.84 24.33 3.57
CA GLN A 90 -1.76 23.95 2.51
C GLN A 90 -2.20 22.50 2.67
N SER A 91 -3.50 22.24 2.44
CA SER A 91 -4.07 20.89 2.48
C SER A 91 -4.77 20.55 1.18
N TYR A 92 -4.50 19.35 0.68
CA TYR A 92 -4.97 18.83 -0.59
C TYR A 92 -5.82 17.59 -0.35
N SER A 93 -7.07 17.61 -0.80
CA SER A 93 -7.89 16.39 -0.82
C SER A 93 -7.35 15.44 -1.88
N LEU A 94 -7.20 14.17 -1.53
CA LEU A 94 -6.64 13.15 -2.41
C LEU A 94 -7.74 12.24 -2.94
N ASN A 95 -7.64 11.95 -4.24
CA ASN A 95 -8.34 10.84 -4.87
C ASN A 95 -7.32 10.02 -5.68
N GLY A 96 -7.70 8.85 -6.15
CA GLY A 96 -6.88 8.09 -7.08
C GLY A 96 -6.81 6.62 -6.74
N PHE A 97 -5.73 5.98 -7.18
CA PHE A 97 -5.57 4.55 -7.05
C PHE A 97 -4.11 4.16 -6.86
N GLY A 98 -3.90 2.92 -6.46
CA GLY A 98 -2.58 2.38 -6.26
C GLY A 98 -2.55 0.87 -6.22
N ALA A 99 -1.36 0.35 -6.01
CA ALA A 99 -1.17 -1.07 -5.83
C ALA A 99 -0.09 -1.36 -4.78
N PHE A 100 -0.38 -2.33 -3.91
CA PHE A 100 0.61 -2.95 -3.02
C PHE A 100 1.18 -4.21 -3.65
N GLY A 101 2.51 -4.31 -3.72
CA GLY A 101 3.19 -5.53 -4.08
C GLY A 101 3.26 -6.52 -2.92
N LEU A 102 2.80 -7.76 -3.14
CA LEU A 102 2.91 -8.86 -2.16
C LEU A 102 4.25 -9.60 -2.21
N SER A 103 5.12 -9.24 -3.17
CA SER A 103 6.43 -9.87 -3.38
C SER A 103 7.47 -9.45 -2.32
N GLY A 104 8.64 -10.11 -2.33
CA GLY A 104 9.73 -9.85 -1.36
C GLY A 104 10.25 -8.40 -1.35
N ARG A 105 9.99 -7.61 -2.39
CA ARG A 105 10.19 -6.15 -2.40
C ARG A 105 8.84 -5.46 -2.19
N ARG A 106 8.48 -5.35 -0.92
CA ARG A 106 7.27 -4.79 -0.34
C ARG A 106 7.18 -3.28 -0.60
N ARG A 107 6.49 -2.91 -1.68
CA ARG A 107 6.40 -1.54 -2.19
C ARG A 107 4.97 -1.22 -2.61
N ALA A 108 4.57 0.02 -2.41
CA ALA A 108 3.30 0.56 -2.86
C ALA A 108 3.55 1.76 -3.75
N ILE A 109 2.81 1.85 -4.84
CA ILE A 109 2.72 3.09 -5.61
C ILE A 109 1.26 3.52 -5.56
N LEU A 110 1.02 4.78 -5.20
CA LEU A 110 -0.29 5.42 -5.30
C LEU A 110 -0.12 6.68 -6.12
N CYS A 111 -1.09 6.98 -6.97
CA CYS A 111 -1.12 8.22 -7.72
C CYS A 111 -2.56 8.66 -7.96
N GLY A 112 -2.73 9.94 -8.22
CA GLY A 112 -4.03 10.52 -8.48
C GLY A 112 -4.00 12.02 -8.38
N ASP A 113 -5.17 12.62 -8.19
CA ASP A 113 -5.32 14.05 -8.13
C ASP A 113 -5.30 14.53 -6.68
N ALA A 114 -4.73 15.72 -6.49
CA ALA A 114 -4.65 16.44 -5.25
C ALA A 114 -5.43 17.77 -5.42
N GLY A 115 -6.70 17.76 -5.04
CA GLY A 115 -7.63 18.83 -5.41
C GLY A 115 -7.90 18.86 -6.91
N GLU A 116 -8.18 20.05 -7.47
CA GLU A 116 -8.54 20.22 -8.88
C GLU A 116 -7.33 20.51 -9.79
N THR A 117 -6.22 21.00 -9.23
CA THR A 117 -5.11 21.60 -10.01
C THR A 117 -3.76 20.92 -9.81
N ALA A 118 -3.68 19.89 -8.97
CA ALA A 118 -2.44 19.18 -8.69
C ALA A 118 -2.59 17.67 -8.83
N GLN A 119 -1.47 17.00 -9.08
CA GLN A 119 -1.35 15.56 -9.10
C GLN A 119 -0.28 15.11 -8.13
N TYR A 120 -0.43 13.90 -7.61
CA TYR A 120 0.54 13.33 -6.70
C TYR A 120 0.98 11.93 -7.14
N VAL A 121 2.20 11.57 -6.75
CA VAL A 121 2.70 10.20 -6.78
C VAL A 121 3.35 9.90 -5.44
N LEU A 122 2.93 8.81 -4.81
CA LEU A 122 3.43 8.30 -3.55
C LEU A 122 4.10 6.95 -3.77
N HIS A 123 5.24 6.76 -3.11
CA HIS A 123 5.90 5.47 -3.02
C HIS A 123 6.12 5.11 -1.56
N ALA A 124 5.44 4.05 -1.11
CA ALA A 124 5.57 3.54 0.25
C ALA A 124 6.53 2.34 0.28
N PHE A 125 7.55 2.41 1.14
CA PHE A 125 8.49 1.32 1.37
C PHE A 125 8.23 0.68 2.73
N TYR A 126 7.82 -0.59 2.73
CA TYR A 126 7.42 -1.23 3.96
C TYR A 126 8.16 -2.55 4.23
N GLY A 127 8.52 -2.75 5.50
CA GLY A 127 9.28 -3.92 5.93
C GLY A 127 8.42 -5.17 6.18
N ARG A 128 7.08 -5.07 6.27
CA ARG A 128 6.17 -6.16 6.72
C ARG A 128 5.08 -6.53 5.70
N LYS A 129 4.28 -7.59 5.92
CA LYS A 129 3.15 -7.90 5.03
C LYS A 129 1.96 -7.01 5.36
N PHE A 130 1.24 -6.53 4.35
CA PHE A 130 -0.03 -5.81 4.47
C PHE A 130 -1.19 -6.76 4.88
N PRO A 131 -2.21 -6.33 5.66
CA PRO A 131 -2.29 -5.06 6.37
C PRO A 131 -1.28 -5.05 7.53
N MET A 132 -0.64 -3.90 7.71
CA MET A 132 0.42 -3.72 8.68
C MET A 132 -0.15 -3.03 9.92
N GLY A 133 0.39 -3.26 11.12
CA GLY A 133 0.06 -2.42 12.28
C GLY A 133 0.71 -1.03 12.20
N SER A 134 0.93 -0.35 13.33
CA SER A 134 1.84 0.81 13.39
C SER A 134 3.23 0.40 12.92
N ILE A 135 3.72 0.97 11.82
CA ILE A 135 5.06 0.70 11.28
C ILE A 135 5.77 2.01 10.95
N SER A 136 7.05 2.08 11.30
CA SER A 136 8.00 3.03 10.70
C SER A 136 8.16 2.68 9.21
N THR A 137 7.21 3.14 8.40
CA THR A 137 7.20 3.05 6.94
C THR A 137 7.58 4.43 6.44
N ALA A 138 8.63 4.53 5.64
CA ALA A 138 8.92 5.76 4.93
C ALA A 138 8.07 5.79 3.65
N ILE A 139 7.22 6.80 3.55
CA ILE A 139 6.55 7.20 2.32
C ILE A 139 7.34 8.37 1.77
N CYS A 140 7.75 8.28 0.51
CA CYS A 140 8.17 9.46 -0.23
C CYS A 140 7.17 9.76 -1.32
N GLY A 141 7.03 11.03 -1.68
CA GLY A 141 6.14 11.41 -2.74
C GLY A 141 6.49 12.74 -3.36
N VAL A 142 5.81 13.01 -4.46
CA VAL A 142 5.85 14.28 -5.17
C VAL A 142 4.41 14.73 -5.35
N ILE A 143 4.16 16.01 -5.14
CA ILE A 143 2.96 16.71 -5.59
C ILE A 143 3.39 17.80 -6.57
N ASN A 144 2.66 17.91 -7.67
CA ASN A 144 2.92 18.87 -8.73
C ASN A 144 1.59 19.42 -9.25
N GLY A 145 1.45 20.74 -9.23
CA GLY A 145 0.27 21.45 -9.71
C GLY A 145 0.60 22.89 -10.07
N GLU A 146 -0.42 23.67 -10.41
CA GLU A 146 -0.24 25.06 -10.83
C GLU A 146 0.45 25.92 -9.76
N ASP A 147 0.13 25.69 -8.48
CA ASP A 147 0.61 26.51 -7.35
C ASP A 147 1.61 25.78 -6.43
N ILE A 148 1.97 24.54 -6.76
CA ILE A 148 2.83 23.74 -5.89
C ILE A 148 3.72 22.78 -6.68
N TYR A 149 4.99 22.76 -6.30
CA TYR A 149 5.86 21.63 -6.57
C TYR A 149 6.57 21.25 -5.29
N ALA A 150 6.30 20.05 -4.78
CA ALA A 150 6.89 19.59 -3.53
C ALA A 150 7.33 18.13 -3.59
N VAL A 151 8.46 17.85 -2.95
CA VAL A 151 8.90 16.49 -2.63
C VAL A 151 8.77 16.31 -1.13
N PHE A 152 8.19 15.20 -0.69
CA PHE A 152 7.95 14.97 0.73
C PHE A 152 8.37 13.58 1.17
N TRP A 153 8.74 13.48 2.44
CA TRP A 153 9.14 12.26 3.12
C TRP A 153 8.40 12.21 4.45
N ILE A 154 7.64 11.15 4.62
CA ILE A 154 6.73 11.02 5.75
C ILE A 154 6.94 9.65 6.37
N ASP A 155 7.03 9.59 7.69
CA ASP A 155 7.27 8.38 8.46
C ASP A 155 6.18 8.10 9.51
N GLY A 156 6.37 6.99 10.24
CA GLY A 156 5.48 6.61 11.33
C GLY A 156 4.06 6.24 10.88
N LEU A 157 3.93 5.71 9.66
CA LEU A 157 2.66 5.26 9.12
C LEU A 157 1.95 4.26 10.05
N THR A 158 0.77 4.65 10.50
CA THR A 158 -0.15 3.78 11.21
C THR A 158 -1.24 3.33 10.26
N VAL A 159 -1.52 2.03 10.25
CA VAL A 159 -2.58 1.44 9.43
C VAL A 159 -3.55 0.69 10.33
N ARG A 160 -4.84 0.94 10.14
CA ARG A 160 -5.94 0.29 10.87
C ARG A 160 -7.08 0.02 9.90
N GLU A 161 -7.84 -1.04 10.14
CA GLU A 161 -9.11 -1.26 9.46
C GLU A 161 -10.08 -0.12 9.82
N ALA A 162 -10.77 0.42 8.82
CA ALA A 162 -11.58 1.63 8.91
C ALA A 162 -13.05 1.35 9.20
#